data_AF-A0A1V5JUP1-F1
#
_entry.id   AF-A0A1V5JUP1-F1
#
_cell.length_a   1.000
_cell.length_b   1.000
_cell.length_c   1.000
_cell.angle_alpha   90.00
_cell.angle_beta   90.00
_cell.angle_gamma   90.00
#
_symmetry.space_group_name_H-M   'P 1'
#
loop_
_entity.id
_entity.type
_entity.pdbx_description
1 polymer ?
#
loop_
_entity_poly.entity_id
_entity_poly.type
_entity_poly.pdbx_seq_one_letter_code
_entity_poly.pdbx_strand_id
1 'polypeptide(L)'
;MSSIYDALQRLQHNGDPDKPSLPLTSRGRRPIRPALAAGIAAASVALIVSVALTVVWFSKPEPAAVPAQRPAAPAPLAPPPAPAVQPSQDPALMLAEARELKEQGKFMAAAAIYNRLLALSPERLELYFELGALQTSAGNLDEALVVYDKGLSVHHDEPRLLNNMGTVLLKKGELSSAVGYFEQAQARAPDFVEPVYNLACAYARLKEPAKAIRNLKKASEMHPDVAAWAAGDPDLKSLEGNAEFDALVARQ
;
A
#
# COMPACT_ATOMS: atom_id res chain seq x y z
N MET A 1 15.80 0.27 8.12
CA MET A 1 16.53 -0.36 7.00
C MET A 1 16.03 0.29 5.73
N SER A 2 16.63 1.41 5.32
CA SER A 2 16.21 2.13 4.11
C SER A 2 16.77 1.42 2.89
N SER A 3 15.87 0.95 2.03
CA SER A 3 16.16 0.46 0.68
C SER A 3 16.65 1.65 -0.17
N ILE A 4 17.44 1.41 -1.22
CA ILE A 4 17.84 2.42 -2.24
C ILE A 4 16.63 3.21 -2.78
N TYR A 5 15.43 2.61 -2.76
CA TYR A 5 14.16 3.26 -3.08
C TYR A 5 13.83 4.45 -2.17
N ASP A 6 14.15 4.40 -0.88
CA ASP A 6 13.97 5.51 0.06
C ASP A 6 14.96 6.66 -0.21
N ALA A 7 16.16 6.33 -0.67
CA ALA A 7 17.19 7.32 -0.97
C ALA A 7 16.85 8.12 -2.25
N LEU A 8 16.27 7.46 -3.25
CA LEU A 8 15.82 8.11 -4.49
C LEU A 8 14.56 8.97 -4.29
N GLN A 9 13.65 8.57 -3.39
CA GLN A 9 12.45 9.35 -3.04
C GLN A 9 12.77 10.64 -2.26
N ARG A 10 13.81 10.62 -1.41
CA ARG A 10 14.24 11.81 -0.63
C ARG A 10 14.84 12.93 -1.48
N LEU A 11 15.38 12.62 -2.66
CA LEU A 11 15.94 13.62 -3.57
C LEU A 11 14.87 14.36 -4.39
N GLN A 12 13.63 13.86 -4.43
CA GLN A 12 12.53 14.51 -5.14
C GLN A 12 11.68 15.45 -4.26
N HIS A 13 11.79 15.37 -2.93
CA HIS A 13 11.08 16.24 -1.99
C HIS A 13 12.05 17.05 -1.14
N ASN A 14 12.54 18.16 -1.68
CA ASN A 14 13.30 19.13 -0.91
C ASN A 14 12.32 20.19 -0.37
N GLY A 15 11.92 20.03 0.89
CA GLY A 15 11.05 20.95 1.62
C GLY A 15 11.42 20.98 3.11
N ASP A 16 12.32 21.93 3.44
CA ASP A 16 12.54 22.61 4.73
C ASP A 16 12.91 21.79 5.99
N PRO A 17 14.15 21.88 6.51
CA PRO A 17 14.63 21.09 7.66
C PRO A 17 14.23 21.58 9.07
N ASP A 18 13.46 22.68 9.22
CA ASP A 18 13.25 23.33 10.53
C ASP A 18 11.84 23.16 11.15
N LYS A 19 11.42 21.92 11.46
CA LYS A 19 10.30 21.69 12.41
C LYS A 19 10.65 20.74 13.55
N PRO A 20 10.53 21.18 14.83
CA PRO A 20 10.82 20.31 15.98
C PRO A 20 9.63 19.41 16.35
N SER A 21 9.93 18.13 16.63
CA SER A 21 9.00 17.09 17.07
C SER A 21 8.68 17.18 18.57
N LEU A 22 7.40 17.10 18.95
CA LEU A 22 6.94 17.00 20.34
C LEU A 22 6.95 15.53 20.84
N PRO A 23 7.15 15.27 22.15
CA PRO A 23 7.26 13.92 22.70
C PRO A 23 5.89 13.33 23.08
N LEU A 24 5.64 12.08 22.70
CA LEU A 24 4.49 11.29 23.18
C LEU A 24 4.85 10.61 24.51
N THR A 25 4.11 10.96 25.55
CA THR A 25 4.19 10.31 26.86
C THR A 25 3.27 9.09 26.92
N SER A 26 3.76 8.06 27.60
CA SER A 26 3.13 6.76 27.82
C SER A 26 2.09 6.80 28.94
N ARG A 27 0.98 6.05 28.80
CA ARG A 27 0.18 5.63 29.96
C ARG A 27 -0.64 4.35 29.71
N GLY A 28 -0.20 3.28 30.38
CA GLY A 28 -1.01 2.39 31.23
C GLY A 28 -2.16 1.57 30.63
N ARG A 29 -1.91 0.29 30.35
CA ARG A 29 -2.94 -0.77 30.28
C ARG A 29 -3.39 -1.17 31.70
N ARG A 30 -4.68 -1.43 31.90
CA ARG A 30 -5.23 -2.16 33.07
C ARG A 30 -5.81 -3.52 32.62
N PRO A 31 -5.77 -4.56 33.48
CA PRO A 31 -6.29 -5.89 33.16
C PRO A 31 -7.76 -6.06 33.57
N ILE A 32 -8.46 -6.96 32.87
CA ILE A 32 -9.84 -7.39 33.13
C ILE A 32 -9.81 -8.70 33.93
N ARG A 33 -10.58 -8.79 35.02
CA ARG A 33 -10.84 -10.04 35.77
C ARG A 33 -12.20 -10.64 35.34
N PRO A 34 -12.39 -11.97 35.38
CA PRO A 34 -13.68 -12.59 35.12
C PRO A 34 -14.44 -12.92 36.43
N ALA A 35 -15.76 -13.06 36.35
CA ALA A 35 -16.56 -13.73 37.37
C ALA A 35 -17.74 -14.48 36.73
N LEU A 36 -17.85 -15.77 37.08
CA LEU A 36 -19.02 -16.66 36.95
C LEU A 36 -20.19 -16.12 37.84
N ALA A 37 -21.44 -16.58 37.84
CA ALA A 37 -22.06 -17.87 37.55
C ALA A 37 -23.60 -17.74 37.52
N ALA A 38 -24.27 -18.78 36.99
CA ALA A 38 -25.58 -19.35 37.38
C ALA A 38 -26.85 -18.46 37.23
N GLY A 39 -28.02 -18.94 36.75
CA GLY A 39 -28.51 -20.26 36.37
C GLY A 39 -30.03 -20.33 36.60
N ILE A 40 -30.75 -21.01 35.68
CA ILE A 40 -32.06 -21.73 35.87
C ILE A 40 -33.31 -20.81 36.06
N ALA A 41 -34.53 -20.99 35.52
CA ALA A 41 -35.35 -22.07 34.92
C ALA A 41 -36.42 -21.43 33.98
N ALA A 42 -36.85 -22.06 32.87
CA ALA A 42 -38.08 -22.89 32.70
C ALA A 42 -39.40 -22.18 33.16
N ALA A 43 -40.55 -22.15 32.46
CA ALA A 43 -41.12 -22.90 31.34
C ALA A 43 -42.44 -22.23 30.85
N SER A 44 -42.98 -22.76 29.73
CA SER A 44 -44.42 -22.82 29.33
C SER A 44 -45.07 -21.55 28.77
N VAL A 45 -45.31 -21.42 27.45
CA VAL A 45 -46.34 -22.05 26.57
C VAL A 45 -47.78 -21.52 26.78
N ALA A 46 -48.16 -20.66 25.84
CA ALA A 46 -49.45 -20.43 25.16
C ALA A 46 -50.80 -20.76 25.83
N LEU A 47 -51.73 -19.78 25.78
CA LEU A 47 -53.07 -20.02 25.23
C LEU A 47 -53.73 -18.73 24.70
N ILE A 48 -54.50 -18.92 23.63
CA ILE A 48 -55.30 -17.98 22.83
C ILE A 48 -56.65 -17.70 23.52
N VAL A 49 -57.17 -16.47 23.46
CA VAL A 49 -58.62 -16.21 23.41
C VAL A 49 -58.92 -15.05 22.46
N SER A 50 -59.76 -15.33 21.46
CA SER A 50 -60.37 -14.35 20.55
C SER A 50 -61.65 -13.75 21.13
N VAL A 51 -62.12 -12.64 20.54
CA VAL A 51 -63.51 -12.38 20.09
C VAL A 51 -64.10 -10.99 20.48
N ALA A 52 -64.47 -10.29 19.40
CA ALA A 52 -65.61 -9.36 19.15
C ALA A 52 -65.72 -7.95 19.74
N LEU A 53 -66.01 -7.04 18.80
CA LEU A 53 -66.53 -5.68 18.90
C LEU A 53 -67.70 -5.53 19.87
N THR A 54 -67.74 -4.39 20.58
CA THR A 54 -68.92 -3.53 20.63
C THR A 54 -68.51 -2.07 20.75
N VAL A 55 -69.09 -1.23 19.89
CA VAL A 55 -68.99 0.23 19.93
C VAL A 55 -69.97 0.73 20.98
N VAL A 56 -69.49 1.44 22.00
CA VAL A 56 -70.34 2.23 22.89
C VAL A 56 -69.86 3.67 22.86
N TRP A 57 -70.73 4.53 22.32
CA TRP A 57 -70.61 5.98 22.35
C TRP A 57 -70.75 6.49 23.79
N PHE A 58 -69.75 7.23 24.28
CA PHE A 58 -69.89 8.06 25.47
C PHE A 58 -69.35 9.46 25.15
N SER A 59 -70.26 10.42 24.99
CA SER A 59 -69.96 11.84 24.79
C SER A 59 -69.24 12.38 26.03
N LYS A 60 -67.98 12.77 25.85
CA LYS A 60 -67.18 13.46 26.88
C LYS A 60 -67.40 14.98 26.69
N PRO A 61 -67.66 15.77 27.76
CA PRO A 61 -67.83 17.22 27.62
C PRO A 61 -66.49 17.91 27.32
N GLU A 62 -66.51 18.91 26.42
CA GLU A 62 -65.36 19.73 26.04
C GLU A 62 -64.80 20.53 27.24
N PRO A 63 -63.48 20.50 27.50
CA PRO A 63 -62.84 21.47 28.38
C PRO A 63 -62.65 22.80 27.66
N ALA A 64 -62.92 23.90 28.38
CA ALA A 64 -62.79 25.27 27.92
C ALA A 64 -61.41 25.58 27.31
N ALA A 65 -61.42 26.34 26.21
CA ALA A 65 -60.23 26.74 25.46
C ALA A 65 -59.26 27.58 26.32
N VAL A 66 -58.07 27.04 26.57
CA VAL A 66 -56.90 27.81 27.02
C VAL A 66 -56.36 28.55 25.79
N PRO A 67 -56.10 29.87 25.83
CA PRO A 67 -55.54 30.58 24.69
C PRO A 67 -54.15 30.01 24.35
N ALA A 68 -54.03 29.43 23.16
CA ALA A 68 -52.81 28.84 22.66
C ALA A 68 -51.72 29.91 22.53
N GLN A 69 -50.63 29.79 23.28
CA GLN A 69 -49.39 30.48 22.96
C GLN A 69 -48.92 29.96 21.59
N ARG A 70 -48.73 30.86 20.62
CA ARG A 70 -48.16 30.48 19.32
C ARG A 70 -46.79 29.83 19.58
N PRO A 71 -46.55 28.58 19.13
CA PRO A 71 -45.22 28.00 19.23
C PRO A 71 -44.25 28.89 18.46
N ALA A 72 -43.08 29.17 19.05
CA ALA A 72 -42.01 29.88 18.39
C ALA A 72 -41.69 29.19 17.04
N ALA A 73 -41.48 29.98 16.00
CA ALA A 73 -41.12 29.45 14.69
C ALA A 73 -39.86 28.56 14.83
N PRO A 74 -39.84 27.36 14.21
CA PRO A 74 -38.65 26.52 14.25
C PRO A 74 -37.49 27.29 13.62
N ALA A 75 -36.31 27.20 14.25
CA ALA A 75 -35.08 27.76 13.70
C ALA A 75 -34.88 27.24 12.26
N PRO A 76 -34.35 28.06 11.32
CA PRO A 76 -34.11 27.60 9.96
C PRO A 76 -33.25 26.33 9.99
N LEU A 77 -33.75 25.28 9.33
CA LEU A 77 -33.01 24.04 9.15
C LEU A 77 -31.64 24.38 8.55
N ALA A 78 -30.58 23.89 9.19
CA ALA A 78 -29.24 24.01 8.62
C ALA A 78 -29.25 23.48 7.18
N PRO A 79 -28.55 24.13 6.23
CA PRO A 79 -28.47 23.63 4.87
C PRO A 79 -27.98 22.18 4.90
N PRO A 80 -28.50 21.29 4.04
CA PRO A 80 -28.02 19.92 3.98
C PRO A 80 -26.50 19.95 3.77
N PRO A 81 -25.74 19.01 4.38
CA PRO A 81 -24.31 18.92 4.15
C PRO A 81 -24.07 18.87 2.63
N ALA A 82 -23.07 19.61 2.15
CA ALA A 82 -22.70 19.60 0.74
C ALA A 82 -22.59 18.15 0.26
N PRO A 83 -23.09 17.81 -0.96
CA PRO A 83 -23.03 16.45 -1.45
C PRO A 83 -21.59 15.98 -1.38
N ALA A 84 -21.37 14.81 -0.77
CA ALA A 84 -20.06 14.18 -0.74
C ALA A 84 -19.52 14.17 -2.17
N VAL A 85 -18.34 14.78 -2.40
CA VAL A 85 -17.71 14.83 -3.72
C VAL A 85 -17.66 13.40 -4.22
N GLN A 86 -18.45 13.10 -5.25
CA GLN A 86 -18.44 11.77 -5.82
C GLN A 86 -17.05 11.53 -6.41
N PRO A 87 -16.42 10.38 -6.14
CA PRO A 87 -15.12 10.06 -6.72
C PRO A 87 -15.18 10.25 -8.23
N SER A 88 -14.30 11.09 -8.76
CA SER A 88 -14.23 11.36 -10.20
C SER A 88 -14.08 10.03 -10.95
N GLN A 89 -14.86 9.86 -12.02
CA GLN A 89 -14.74 8.72 -12.93
C GLN A 89 -13.77 9.01 -14.09
N ASP A 90 -13.22 10.23 -14.16
CA ASP A 90 -12.23 10.61 -15.17
C ASP A 90 -10.89 9.93 -14.86
N PRO A 91 -10.37 9.06 -15.76
CA PRO A 91 -9.11 8.36 -15.54
C PRO A 91 -7.91 9.28 -15.24
N ALA A 92 -7.89 10.50 -15.79
CA ALA A 92 -6.79 11.44 -15.56
C ALA A 92 -6.81 11.97 -14.12
N LEU A 93 -8.01 12.34 -13.63
CA LEU A 93 -8.19 12.80 -12.25
C LEU A 93 -7.95 11.67 -11.24
N MET A 94 -8.42 10.46 -11.55
CA MET A 94 -8.16 9.27 -10.75
C MET A 94 -6.65 8.98 -10.64
N LEU A 95 -5.90 9.11 -11.73
CA LEU A 95 -4.45 8.89 -11.70
C LEU A 95 -3.75 9.95 -10.83
N ALA A 96 -4.14 11.22 -10.94
CA ALA A 96 -3.62 12.28 -10.09
C ALA A 96 -3.91 12.02 -8.60
N GLU A 97 -5.14 11.64 -8.26
CA GLU A 97 -5.55 11.28 -6.90
C GLU A 97 -4.76 10.08 -6.37
N ALA A 98 -4.61 9.02 -7.17
CA ALA A 98 -3.85 7.84 -6.77
C ALA A 98 -2.39 8.17 -6.43
N ARG A 99 -1.76 9.05 -7.23
CA ARG A 99 -0.40 9.53 -6.98
C ARG A 99 -0.35 10.38 -5.71
N GLU A 100 -1.27 11.30 -5.51
CA GLU A 100 -1.33 12.12 -4.29
C GLU A 100 -1.49 11.26 -3.03
N LEU A 101 -2.38 10.26 -3.06
CA LEU A 101 -2.57 9.32 -1.96
C LEU A 101 -1.32 8.48 -1.70
N LYS A 102 -0.59 8.09 -2.74
CA LYS A 102 0.70 7.40 -2.62
C LYS A 102 1.72 8.28 -1.88
N GLU A 103 1.87 9.54 -2.28
CA GLU A 103 2.77 10.50 -1.64
C GLU A 103 2.40 10.73 -0.16
N GLN A 104 1.10 10.69 0.17
CA GLN A 104 0.60 10.77 1.55
C GLN A 104 0.77 9.48 2.36
N GLY A 105 1.36 8.42 1.79
CA GLY A 105 1.52 7.12 2.44
C GLY A 105 0.21 6.32 2.57
N LYS A 106 -0.88 6.76 1.94
CA LYS A 106 -2.19 6.10 1.98
C LYS A 106 -2.26 4.97 0.94
N PHE A 107 -1.37 3.99 1.08
CA PHE A 107 -1.12 2.97 0.05
C PHE A 107 -2.36 2.13 -0.30
N MET A 108 -3.19 1.78 0.68
CA MET A 108 -4.43 1.03 0.43
C MET A 108 -5.44 1.82 -0.42
N ALA A 109 -5.57 3.13 -0.17
CA ALA A 109 -6.48 3.98 -0.94
C ALA A 109 -5.95 4.18 -2.36
N ALA A 110 -4.66 4.46 -2.53
CA ALA A 110 -4.02 4.57 -3.84
C ALA A 110 -4.15 3.26 -4.66
N ALA A 111 -3.93 2.10 -4.02
CA ALA A 111 -4.04 0.80 -4.67
C ALA A 111 -5.47 0.52 -5.18
N ALA A 112 -6.49 0.94 -4.43
CA ALA A 112 -7.88 0.81 -4.85
C ALA A 112 -8.16 1.63 -6.13
N ILE A 113 -7.60 2.84 -6.24
CA ILE A 113 -7.75 3.67 -7.44
C ILE A 113 -6.97 3.08 -8.62
N TYR A 114 -5.73 2.64 -8.43
CA TYR A 114 -4.97 1.98 -9.50
C TYR A 114 -5.66 0.71 -10.03
N ASN A 115 -6.27 -0.10 -9.16
CA ASN A 115 -7.05 -1.26 -9.60
C ASN A 115 -8.26 -0.85 -10.44
N ARG A 116 -8.94 0.25 -10.09
CA ARG A 116 -10.04 0.78 -10.91
C ARG A 116 -9.53 1.28 -12.26
N LEU A 117 -8.40 1.99 -12.28
CA LEU A 117 -7.77 2.44 -13.53
C LEU A 117 -7.39 1.26 -14.43
N LEU A 118 -6.85 0.18 -13.88
CA LEU A 118 -6.54 -1.06 -14.62
C LEU A 118 -7.80 -1.77 -15.11
N ALA A 119 -8.92 -1.69 -14.38
CA ALA A 119 -10.20 -2.22 -14.86
C ALA A 119 -10.76 -1.42 -16.05
N LEU A 120 -10.46 -0.12 -16.12
CA LEU A 120 -10.87 0.76 -17.23
C LEU A 120 -9.93 0.67 -18.43
N SER A 121 -8.63 0.47 -18.19
CA SER A 121 -7.58 0.49 -19.22
C SER A 121 -6.50 -0.55 -18.89
N PRO A 122 -6.79 -1.84 -19.10
CA PRO A 122 -5.88 -2.94 -18.75
C PRO A 122 -4.59 -2.95 -19.59
N GLU A 123 -4.53 -2.24 -20.72
CA GLU A 123 -3.36 -2.12 -21.59
C GLU A 123 -2.34 -1.08 -21.13
N ARG A 124 -2.61 -0.35 -20.04
CA ARG A 124 -1.70 0.70 -19.56
C ARG A 124 -0.60 0.14 -18.68
N LEU A 125 0.53 -0.18 -19.32
CA LEU A 125 1.75 -0.67 -18.67
C LEU A 125 2.15 0.11 -17.41
N GLU A 126 2.09 1.44 -17.47
CA GLU A 126 2.44 2.33 -16.35
C GLU A 126 1.68 1.99 -15.07
N LEU A 127 0.42 1.59 -15.16
CA LEU A 127 -0.41 1.30 -14.00
C LEU A 127 0.04 0.02 -13.27
N TYR A 128 0.59 -0.96 -13.99
CA TYR A 128 1.19 -2.14 -13.38
C TYR A 128 2.47 -1.80 -12.63
N PHE A 129 3.30 -0.88 -13.17
CA PHE A 129 4.47 -0.39 -12.45
C PHE A 129 4.08 0.33 -11.16
N GLU A 130 3.13 1.27 -11.24
CA GLU A 130 2.69 2.06 -10.10
C GLU A 130 2.05 1.19 -9.01
N LEU A 131 1.12 0.31 -9.38
CA LEU A 131 0.45 -0.56 -8.41
C LEU A 131 1.40 -1.60 -7.82
N GLY A 132 2.25 -2.23 -8.64
CA GLY A 132 3.20 -3.23 -8.14
C GLY A 132 4.25 -2.61 -7.22
N ALA A 133 4.75 -1.41 -7.54
CA ALA A 133 5.71 -0.70 -6.69
C ALA A 133 5.06 -0.28 -5.38
N LEU A 134 3.81 0.18 -5.43
CA LEU A 134 3.02 0.53 -4.25
C LEU A 134 2.84 -0.68 -3.32
N GLN A 135 2.46 -1.85 -3.86
CA GLN A 135 2.31 -3.07 -3.06
C GLN A 135 3.65 -3.54 -2.48
N THR A 136 4.73 -3.42 -3.26
CA THR A 136 6.10 -3.75 -2.80
C THR A 136 6.49 -2.87 -1.61
N SER A 137 6.27 -1.55 -1.71
CA SER A 137 6.57 -0.60 -0.63
C SER A 137 5.69 -0.79 0.60
N ALA A 138 4.45 -1.24 0.42
CA ALA A 138 3.55 -1.62 1.50
C ALA A 138 3.91 -2.95 2.18
N GLY A 139 4.86 -3.72 1.63
CA GLY A 139 5.25 -5.05 2.13
C GLY A 139 4.34 -6.18 1.66
N ASN A 140 3.37 -5.89 0.80
CA ASN A 140 2.42 -6.84 0.20
C ASN A 140 3.09 -7.52 -1.01
N LEU A 141 4.12 -8.32 -0.74
CA LEU A 141 5.01 -8.85 -1.77
C LEU A 141 4.30 -9.85 -2.70
N ASP A 142 3.38 -10.66 -2.18
CA ASP A 142 2.62 -11.62 -3.00
C ASP A 142 1.66 -10.92 -3.95
N GLU A 143 0.98 -9.87 -3.48
CA GLU A 143 0.12 -9.03 -4.30
C GLU A 143 0.92 -8.29 -5.37
N ALA A 144 2.14 -7.84 -5.05
CA ALA A 144 3.03 -7.22 -6.04
C ALA A 144 3.40 -8.21 -7.17
N LEU A 145 3.71 -9.47 -6.84
CA LEU A 145 3.96 -10.51 -7.85
C LEU A 145 2.74 -10.73 -8.74
N VAL A 146 1.54 -10.81 -8.16
CA VAL A 146 0.29 -10.97 -8.94
C VAL A 146 0.07 -9.78 -9.88
N VAL A 147 0.36 -8.56 -9.44
CA VAL A 147 0.21 -7.36 -10.28
C VAL A 147 1.19 -7.36 -11.44
N TYR A 148 2.47 -7.66 -11.18
CA TYR A 148 3.48 -7.69 -12.24
C TYR A 148 3.30 -8.87 -13.20
N ASP A 149 2.85 -10.03 -12.71
CA ASP A 149 2.48 -11.19 -13.53
C ASP A 149 1.33 -10.84 -14.50
N LYS A 150 0.28 -10.17 -14.00
CA LYS A 150 -0.77 -9.62 -14.86
C LYS A 150 -0.21 -8.64 -15.88
N GLY A 151 0.70 -7.76 -15.47
CA GLY A 151 1.38 -6.84 -16.38
C GLY A 151 2.13 -7.57 -17.49
N LEU A 152 2.85 -8.64 -17.16
CA LEU A 152 3.60 -9.47 -18.12
C LEU A 152 2.67 -10.27 -19.04
N SER A 153 1.48 -10.64 -18.57
CA SER A 153 0.46 -11.31 -19.41
C SER A 153 -0.11 -10.39 -20.51
N VAL A 154 -0.06 -9.07 -20.29
CA VAL A 154 -0.50 -8.06 -21.27
C VAL A 154 0.70 -7.58 -22.09
N HIS A 155 1.80 -7.23 -21.43
CA HIS A 155 3.05 -6.73 -22.00
C HIS A 155 4.13 -7.80 -21.89
N HIS A 156 4.10 -8.72 -22.83
CA HIS A 156 5.00 -9.86 -22.88
C HIS A 156 6.46 -9.38 -22.91
N ASP A 157 7.31 -9.99 -22.09
CA ASP A 157 8.75 -9.74 -22.04
C ASP A 157 9.18 -8.30 -21.70
N GLU A 158 8.32 -7.47 -21.10
CA GLU A 158 8.67 -6.11 -20.71
C GLU A 158 9.81 -6.09 -19.65
N PRO A 159 11.03 -5.60 -19.99
CA PRO A 159 12.21 -5.73 -19.15
C PRO A 159 12.04 -5.13 -17.75
N ARG A 160 11.33 -4.01 -17.65
CA ARG A 160 11.09 -3.35 -16.37
C ARG A 160 10.17 -4.15 -15.45
N LEU A 161 9.18 -4.86 -16.01
CA LEU A 161 8.31 -5.75 -15.22
C LEU A 161 9.08 -6.97 -14.75
N LEU A 162 9.90 -7.57 -15.63
CA LEU A 162 10.80 -8.67 -15.26
C LEU A 162 11.77 -8.28 -14.14
N ASN A 163 12.39 -7.10 -14.24
CA ASN A 163 13.25 -6.57 -13.18
C ASN A 163 12.48 -6.42 -11.87
N ASN A 164 11.28 -5.81 -11.90
CA ASN A 164 10.50 -5.60 -10.69
C ASN A 164 10.03 -6.92 -10.05
N MET A 165 9.67 -7.93 -10.85
CA MET A 165 9.42 -9.30 -10.36
C MET A 165 10.64 -9.84 -9.63
N GLY A 166 11.83 -9.74 -10.24
CA GLY A 166 13.09 -10.12 -9.62
C GLY A 166 13.34 -9.38 -8.30
N THR A 167 13.09 -8.07 -8.24
CA THR A 167 13.25 -7.26 -7.02
C THR A 167 12.31 -7.70 -5.91
N VAL A 168 11.06 -8.05 -6.22
CA VAL A 168 10.12 -8.57 -5.22
C VAL A 168 10.58 -9.92 -4.70
N LEU A 169 11.01 -10.83 -5.57
CA LEU A 169 11.54 -12.15 -5.20
C LEU A 169 12.82 -12.03 -4.36
N LEU A 170 13.70 -11.09 -4.70
CA LEU A 170 14.88 -10.74 -3.92
C LEU A 170 14.48 -10.34 -2.50
N LYS A 171 13.48 -9.45 -2.35
CA LYS A 171 12.95 -9.05 -1.02
C LYS A 171 12.34 -10.24 -0.26
N LYS A 172 11.67 -11.16 -0.94
CA LYS A 172 11.15 -12.41 -0.34
C LYS A 172 12.25 -13.42 0.04
N GLY A 173 13.46 -13.27 -0.49
CA GLY A 173 14.56 -14.22 -0.29
C GLY A 173 14.52 -15.41 -1.25
N GLU A 174 13.68 -15.37 -2.28
CA GLU A 174 13.61 -16.36 -3.35
C GLU A 174 14.70 -16.07 -4.40
N LEU A 175 15.96 -16.18 -3.96
CA LEU A 175 17.11 -15.62 -4.68
C LEU A 175 17.33 -16.25 -6.06
N SER A 176 17.20 -17.57 -6.19
CA SER A 176 17.39 -18.26 -7.48
C SER A 176 16.33 -17.85 -8.51
N SER A 177 15.08 -17.68 -8.07
CA SER A 177 14.01 -17.17 -8.93
C SER A 177 14.28 -15.71 -9.33
N ALA A 178 14.74 -14.89 -8.39
CA ALA A 178 15.11 -13.50 -8.67
C ALA A 178 16.19 -13.41 -9.76
N VAL A 179 17.25 -14.22 -9.66
CA VAL A 179 18.30 -14.33 -10.69
C VAL A 179 17.71 -14.62 -12.06
N GLY A 180 16.81 -15.61 -12.17
CA GLY A 180 16.19 -15.97 -13.44
C GLY A 180 15.39 -14.82 -14.07
N TYR A 181 14.69 -14.01 -13.28
CA TYR A 181 13.98 -12.84 -13.79
C TYR A 181 14.91 -11.69 -14.19
N PHE A 182 15.99 -11.45 -13.44
CA PHE A 182 16.96 -10.43 -13.81
C PHE A 182 17.75 -10.81 -15.08
N GLU A 183 18.11 -12.08 -15.24
CA GLU A 183 18.75 -12.60 -16.48
C GLU A 183 17.83 -12.41 -17.69
N GLN A 184 16.53 -12.69 -17.54
CA GLN A 184 15.55 -12.41 -18.59
C GLN A 184 15.46 -10.92 -18.89
N ALA A 185 15.37 -10.05 -17.88
CA ALA A 185 15.32 -8.60 -18.08
C ALA A 185 16.57 -8.08 -18.83
N GLN A 186 17.77 -8.54 -18.45
CA GLN A 186 19.02 -8.20 -19.12
C GLN A 186 19.07 -8.70 -20.56
N ALA A 187 18.56 -9.92 -20.82
CA ALA A 187 18.53 -10.47 -22.18
C ALA A 187 17.60 -9.67 -23.10
N ARG A 188 16.51 -9.12 -22.56
CA ARG A 188 15.55 -8.29 -23.31
C ARG A 188 16.01 -6.85 -23.51
N ALA A 189 16.73 -6.29 -22.54
CA ALA A 189 17.32 -4.96 -22.62
C ALA A 189 18.78 -4.98 -22.14
N PRO A 190 19.75 -5.22 -23.06
CA PRO A 190 21.17 -5.31 -22.71
C PRO A 190 21.75 -4.04 -22.08
N ASP A 191 21.19 -2.88 -22.39
CA ASP A 191 21.61 -1.57 -21.87
C ASP A 191 20.91 -1.19 -20.55
N PHE A 192 19.99 -2.04 -20.06
CA PHE A 192 19.29 -1.81 -18.79
C PHE A 192 20.18 -2.26 -17.62
N VAL A 193 20.65 -1.30 -16.83
CA VAL A 193 21.69 -1.51 -15.81
C VAL A 193 21.15 -2.19 -14.57
N GLU A 194 19.92 -1.85 -14.18
CA GLU A 194 19.30 -2.25 -12.92
C GLU A 194 19.21 -3.78 -12.75
N PRO A 195 18.82 -4.59 -13.76
CA PRO A 195 18.88 -6.05 -13.64
C PRO A 195 20.29 -6.57 -13.40
N VAL A 196 21.32 -5.95 -14.00
CA VAL A 196 22.72 -6.37 -13.85
C VAL A 196 23.22 -6.08 -12.43
N TYR A 197 22.89 -4.90 -11.93
CA TYR A 197 23.16 -4.54 -10.54
C TYR A 197 22.42 -5.47 -9.57
N ASN A 198 21.14 -5.72 -9.82
CA ASN A 198 20.32 -6.60 -8.99
C ASN A 198 20.77 -8.07 -9.02
N LEU A 199 21.34 -8.55 -10.15
CA LEU A 199 22.02 -9.84 -10.22
C LEU A 199 23.20 -9.90 -9.24
N ALA A 200 23.97 -8.81 -9.13
CA ALA A 200 25.05 -8.78 -8.16
C ALA A 200 24.54 -8.89 -6.71
N CYS A 201 23.48 -8.15 -6.36
CA CYS A 201 22.84 -8.24 -5.05
C CYS A 201 22.30 -9.65 -4.77
N ALA A 202 21.64 -10.27 -5.75
CA ALA A 202 21.14 -11.64 -5.63
C ALA A 202 22.28 -12.66 -5.42
N TYR A 203 23.37 -12.56 -6.19
CA TYR A 203 24.52 -13.45 -6.06
C TYR A 203 25.29 -13.24 -4.75
N ALA A 204 25.40 -12.00 -4.25
CA ALA A 204 26.00 -11.73 -2.94
C ALA A 204 25.21 -12.43 -1.83
N ARG A 205 23.87 -12.36 -1.88
CA ARG A 205 22.98 -13.03 -0.93
C ARG A 205 23.00 -14.56 -1.05
N LEU A 206 23.22 -15.09 -2.26
CA LEU A 206 23.46 -16.51 -2.51
C LEU A 206 24.84 -16.99 -2.03
N LYS A 207 25.70 -16.10 -1.50
CA LYS A 207 27.08 -16.41 -1.12
C LYS A 207 27.96 -16.83 -2.30
N GLU A 208 27.71 -16.23 -3.46
CA GLU A 208 28.49 -16.41 -4.68
C GLU A 208 29.27 -15.13 -5.05
N PRO A 209 30.32 -14.76 -4.28
CA PRO A 209 30.99 -13.46 -4.41
C PRO A 209 31.62 -13.24 -5.79
N ALA A 210 32.15 -14.29 -6.42
CA ALA A 210 32.75 -14.19 -7.76
C ALA A 210 31.73 -13.80 -8.84
N LYS A 211 30.47 -14.26 -8.74
CA LYS A 211 29.41 -13.84 -9.67
C LYS A 211 28.90 -12.45 -9.33
N ALA A 212 28.80 -12.12 -8.05
CA ALA A 212 28.41 -10.78 -7.61
C ALA A 212 29.37 -9.70 -8.13
N ILE A 213 30.67 -9.87 -7.90
CA ILE A 213 31.71 -8.92 -8.33
C ILE A 213 31.76 -8.78 -9.86
N ARG A 214 31.61 -9.89 -10.59
CA ARG A 214 31.53 -9.87 -12.07
C ARG A 214 30.38 -8.99 -12.56
N ASN A 215 29.19 -9.13 -11.96
CA ASN A 215 28.03 -8.34 -12.31
C ASN A 215 28.17 -6.87 -11.87
N LEU A 216 28.78 -6.59 -10.72
CA LEU A 216 29.10 -5.21 -10.31
C LEU A 216 30.06 -4.53 -11.27
N LYS A 217 31.12 -5.22 -11.71
CA LYS A 217 32.05 -4.70 -12.71
C LYS A 217 31.33 -4.37 -14.01
N LYS A 218 30.52 -5.32 -14.51
CA LYS A 218 29.68 -5.10 -15.70
C LYS A 218 28.76 -3.89 -15.52
N ALA A 219 28.03 -3.79 -14.41
CA ALA A 219 27.15 -2.66 -14.14
C ALA A 219 27.94 -1.33 -14.09
N SER A 220 29.13 -1.31 -13.48
CA SER A 220 29.98 -0.11 -13.40
C SER A 220 30.53 0.37 -14.74
N GLU A 221 30.66 -0.54 -15.71
CA GLU A 221 31.00 -0.19 -17.09
C GLU A 221 29.81 0.45 -17.83
N MET A 222 28.58 0.11 -17.43
CA MET A 222 27.35 0.63 -18.03
C MET A 222 26.91 1.96 -17.43
N HIS A 223 27.14 2.18 -16.12
CA HIS A 223 26.72 3.40 -15.43
C HIS A 223 27.73 3.84 -14.36
N PRO A 224 28.19 5.11 -14.39
CA PRO A 224 29.27 5.58 -13.51
C PRO A 224 28.90 5.56 -12.02
N ASP A 225 27.63 5.75 -11.67
CA ASP A 225 27.20 5.84 -10.27
C ASP A 225 27.09 4.48 -9.56
N VAL A 226 27.31 3.36 -10.26
CA VAL A 226 27.18 2.01 -9.67
C VAL A 226 28.12 1.82 -8.48
N ALA A 227 29.32 2.40 -8.51
CA ALA A 227 30.24 2.35 -7.38
C ALA A 227 29.64 3.02 -6.13
N ALA A 228 28.94 4.15 -6.32
CA ALA A 228 28.25 4.86 -5.25
C ALA A 228 27.02 4.08 -4.74
N TRP A 229 26.26 3.44 -5.64
CA TRP A 229 25.13 2.57 -5.24
C TRP A 229 25.61 1.40 -4.38
N ALA A 230 26.69 0.74 -4.81
CA ALA A 230 27.21 -0.46 -4.17
C ALA A 230 27.81 -0.22 -2.78
N ALA A 231 28.42 0.95 -2.55
CA ALA A 231 29.12 1.26 -1.29
C ALA A 231 28.22 1.26 -0.04
N GLY A 232 26.90 1.46 -0.21
CA GLY A 232 25.93 1.51 0.89
C GLY A 232 24.85 0.43 0.84
N ASP A 233 24.92 -0.52 -0.11
CA ASP A 233 23.85 -1.49 -0.32
C ASP A 233 23.93 -2.64 0.70
N PRO A 234 22.89 -2.84 1.54
CA PRO A 234 22.88 -3.93 2.52
C PRO A 234 22.96 -5.33 1.90
N ASP A 235 22.50 -5.52 0.65
CA ASP A 235 22.56 -6.81 -0.02
C ASP A 235 24.01 -7.18 -0.42
N LEU A 236 24.88 -6.18 -0.57
CA LEU A 236 26.29 -6.35 -0.93
C LEU A 236 27.24 -6.37 0.26
N LYS A 237 26.74 -6.12 1.48
CA LYS A 237 27.55 -6.12 2.71
C LYS A 237 28.43 -7.35 2.89
N SER A 238 28.00 -8.52 2.42
CA SER A 238 28.79 -9.75 2.50
C SER A 238 30.06 -9.76 1.62
N LEU A 239 30.23 -8.76 0.76
CA LEU A 239 31.41 -8.56 -0.08
C LEU A 239 32.44 -7.62 0.55
N GLU A 240 32.10 -6.92 1.64
CA GLU A 240 33.03 -6.03 2.35
C GLU A 240 34.29 -6.81 2.77
N GLY A 241 35.48 -6.23 2.50
CA GLY A 241 36.77 -6.88 2.75
C GLY A 241 37.24 -7.77 1.60
N ASN A 242 36.44 -7.95 0.54
CA ASN A 242 36.93 -8.50 -0.71
C ASN A 242 37.67 -7.41 -1.50
N ALA A 243 38.96 -7.64 -1.79
CA ALA A 243 39.81 -6.67 -2.45
C ALA A 243 39.27 -6.14 -3.80
N GLU A 244 38.57 -6.96 -4.59
CA GLU A 244 38.00 -6.50 -5.86
C GLU A 244 36.75 -5.62 -5.66
N PHE A 245 35.93 -5.95 -4.66
CA PHE A 245 34.77 -5.14 -4.30
C PHE A 245 35.21 -3.80 -3.70
N ASP A 246 36.12 -3.83 -2.73
CA ASP A 246 36.67 -2.65 -2.06
C ASP A 246 37.33 -1.70 -3.09
N ALA A 247 38.09 -2.25 -4.04
CA ALA A 247 38.70 -1.47 -5.12
C ALA A 247 37.69 -0.93 -6.13
N LEU A 248 36.51 -1.53 -6.29
CA LEU A 248 35.44 -1.01 -7.15
C LEU A 248 34.75 0.19 -6.48
N VAL A 249 34.37 0.05 -5.21
CA VAL A 249 33.63 1.10 -4.48
C VAL A 249 34.48 2.31 -4.11
N ALA A 250 35.82 2.16 -4.09
CA ALA A 250 36.76 3.25 -3.82
C ALA A 250 37.01 4.20 -5.01
N ARG A 251 36.47 3.92 -6.20
CA ARG A 251 36.71 4.71 -7.43
C ARG A 251 35.90 6.01 -7.51
N GLN A 252 35.53 6.61 -6.37
CA GLN A 252 34.69 7.81 -6.30
C GLN A 252 35.44 9.07 -6.76
#